data_AF-A0A3A9JBR6-F1
#
_entry.id   AF-A0A3A9JBR6-F1
#
_cell.length_a   1.000
_cell.length_b   1.000
_cell.length_c   1.000
_cell.angle_alpha   90.00
_cell.angle_beta   90.00
_cell.angle_gamma   90.00
#
_symmetry.space_group_name_H-M   'P 1'
#
loop_
_entity.id
_entity.type
_entity.pdbx_description
1 polymer ?
#
loop_
_entity_poly.entity_id
_entity_poly.type
_entity_poly.pdbx_seq_one_letter_code
_entity_poly.pdbx_strand_id
1 'polypeptide(L)' 'MRENQYSPGVYKGWRFPPLKAWGMRLMQRIGPKKARIAVARKIAMILRRIWIDGTEFWWTREETKMV' A
#
# COMPACT_ATOMS: atom_id res chain seq x y z
N MET A 1 24.82 -8.81 2.11
CA MET A 1 24.02 -7.59 1.89
C MET A 1 22.59 -7.97 1.47
N ARG A 2 21.67 -8.11 2.43
CA ARG A 2 20.21 -8.01 2.20
C ARG A 2 19.68 -7.23 3.41
N GLU A 3 19.44 -5.94 3.19
CA GLU A 3 18.97 -5.00 4.19
C GLU A 3 17.77 -5.58 4.95
N ASN A 4 17.91 -5.69 6.26
CA ASN A 4 16.93 -6.23 7.19
C ASN A 4 15.78 -5.22 7.37
N GLN A 5 14.74 -5.32 6.54
CA GLN A 5 13.51 -4.51 6.66
C GLN A 5 12.50 -5.11 7.65
N TYR A 6 12.94 -5.80 8.70
CA TYR A 6 12.07 -6.48 9.66
C TYR A 6 12.58 -6.36 11.11
N SER A 7 12.98 -5.17 11.53
CA SER A 7 13.13 -4.84 12.96
C SER A 7 11.96 -3.98 13.44
N PRO A 8 11.00 -4.50 14.23
CA PRO A 8 9.96 -3.71 14.86
C PRO A 8 10.50 -3.05 16.14
N GLY A 9 11.51 -2.21 15.99
CA GLY A 9 12.08 -1.39 17.07
C GLY A 9 11.62 0.06 16.93
N VAL A 10 10.48 0.40 17.54
CA VAL A 10 10.08 1.74 18.00
C VAL A 10 10.65 2.96 17.23
N TYR A 11 10.25 3.15 15.96
CA TYR A 11 10.48 4.42 15.25
C TYR A 11 9.18 5.24 15.23
N LYS A 12 9.10 6.24 16.13
CA LYS A 12 8.02 7.23 16.22
C LYS A 12 8.12 8.21 15.04
N GLY A 13 7.73 7.78 13.84
CA GLY A 13 7.76 8.67 12.67
C GLY A 13 7.46 8.04 11.30
N TRP A 14 7.55 6.72 11.14
CA TRP A 14 7.32 6.09 9.83
C TRP A 14 5.95 5.42 9.76
N ARG A 15 4.89 6.20 9.52
CA ARG A 15 3.58 5.62 9.20
C ARG A 15 3.67 4.97 7.83
N PHE A 16 3.66 3.63 7.78
CA PHE A 16 3.63 2.94 6.49
C PHE A 16 2.36 3.31 5.73
N PRO A 17 2.45 3.49 4.39
CA PRO A 17 1.27 3.67 3.56
C PRO A 17 0.29 2.51 3.79
N PRO A 18 -1.03 2.76 3.81
CA PRO A 18 -2.03 1.74 4.12
C PRO A 18 -1.93 0.51 3.20
N LEU A 19 -1.47 0.69 1.96
CA LEU A 19 -1.21 -0.40 1.01
C LEU A 19 -0.07 -1.32 1.47
N LYS A 20 1.03 -0.77 2.00
CA LYS A 20 2.16 -1.55 2.53
C LYS A 20 1.73 -2.33 3.77
N ALA A 21 1.00 -1.70 4.69
CA ALA A 21 0.47 -2.39 5.87
C ALA A 21 -0.51 -3.52 5.50
N TRP A 22 -1.37 -3.30 4.50
CA TRP A 22 -2.28 -4.33 3.98
C TRP A 22 -1.53 -5.49 3.33
N GLY A 23 -0.52 -5.21 2.48
CA GLY A 23 0.31 -6.25 1.85
C GLY A 23 1.03 -7.14 2.87
N MET A 24 1.53 -6.53 3.96
CA MET A 24 2.20 -7.26 5.05
C MET A 24 1.23 -8.17 5.82
N ARG A 25 0.02 -7.70 6.13
CA ARG A 25 -1.03 -8.56 6.71
C ARG A 25 -1.45 -9.69 5.77
N LEU A 26 -1.48 -9.41 4.47
CA LEU A 26 -1.87 -10.38 3.46
C LEU A 26 -0.81 -11.49 3.32
N MET A 27 0.48 -11.15 3.42
CA MET A 27 1.56 -12.14 3.44
C MET A 27 1.38 -13.18 4.56
N GLN A 28 0.92 -12.75 5.74
CA GLN A 28 0.66 -13.67 6.86
C GLN A 28 -0.55 -14.59 6.64
N ARG A 29 -1.55 -14.17 5.84
CA ARG A 29 -2.79 -14.95 5.63
C ARG A 29 -2.72 -15.93 4.46
N ILE A 30 -2.20 -15.49 3.31
CA ILE A 30 -2.27 -16.27 2.05
C ILE A 30 -0.88 -16.68 1.51
N GLY A 31 0.17 -16.33 2.25
CA GLY A 31 1.55 -16.61 1.88
C GLY A 31 2.15 -15.61 0.87
N PRO A 32 3.49 -15.58 0.75
CA PRO A 32 4.23 -14.51 0.08
C PRO A 32 4.09 -14.49 -1.45
N LYS A 33 3.77 -15.63 -2.10
CA LYS A 33 3.55 -15.69 -3.55
C LYS A 33 2.24 -15.01 -3.94
N LYS A 34 1.14 -15.38 -3.27
CA LYS A 34 -0.20 -14.85 -3.55
C LYS A 34 -0.34 -13.40 -3.08
N ALA A 35 0.29 -13.04 -1.96
CA ALA A 35 0.27 -11.66 -1.47
C ALA A 35 0.94 -10.67 -2.42
N ARG A 36 2.08 -11.02 -3.04
CA ARG A 36 2.72 -10.16 -4.05
C ARG A 36 1.83 -9.90 -5.26
N ILE A 37 1.18 -10.95 -5.78
CA ILE A 37 0.26 -10.84 -6.92
C ILE A 37 -0.93 -9.93 -6.56
N ALA A 38 -1.49 -10.09 -5.36
CA ALA A 38 -2.61 -9.27 -4.91
C ALA A 38 -2.24 -7.79 -4.70
N VAL A 39 -1.04 -7.51 -4.16
CA VAL A 39 -0.51 -6.14 -4.05
C VAL A 39 -0.29 -5.53 -5.43
N ALA A 40 0.34 -6.26 -6.36
CA ALA A 40 0.54 -5.80 -7.73
C ALA A 40 -0.79 -5.50 -8.45
N ARG A 41 -1.79 -6.36 -8.28
CA ARG A 41 -3.13 -6.16 -8.86
C ARG A 41 -3.80 -4.91 -8.30
N LYS A 42 -3.66 -4.65 -7.01
CA LYS A 42 -4.20 -3.43 -6.38
C LYS A 42 -3.50 -2.17 -6.88
N ILE A 43 -2.20 -2.21 -7.09
CA ILE A 43 -1.43 -1.11 -7.70
C ILE A 43 -1.88 -0.88 -9.15
N ALA A 44 -1.98 -1.94 -9.95
CA ALA A 44 -2.42 -1.84 -11.34
C ALA A 44 -3.83 -1.25 -11.47
N MET A 45 -4.75 -1.59 -10.56
CA MET A 45 -6.10 -1.00 -10.54
C MET A 45 -6.07 0.49 -10.21
N ILE A 46 -5.25 0.93 -9.25
CA ILE A 46 -5.12 2.36 -8.91
C ILE A 46 -4.56 3.13 -10.09
N LEU A 47 -3.46 2.65 -10.69
CA LEU A 47 -2.85 3.28 -11.86
C LEU A 47 -3.81 3.35 -13.05
N ARG A 48 -4.51 2.25 -13.32
CA ARG A 48 -5.52 2.17 -14.37
C ARG A 48 -6.67 3.16 -14.16
N ARG A 49 -7.11 3.34 -12.91
CA ARG A 49 -8.19 4.26 -12.54
C ARG A 49 -7.76 5.71 -12.71
N ILE A 50 -6.57 6.09 -12.25
CA ILE A 50 -6.04 7.45 -12.45
C ILE A 50 -5.96 7.78 -13.94
N TRP A 51 -5.47 6.83 -14.74
CA TRP A 51 -5.22 7.05 -16.16
C TRP A 51 -6.50 7.06 -17.02
N ILE A 52 -7.55 6.34 -16.63
CA ILE A 52 -8.84 6.35 -17.35
C ILE A 52 -9.77 7.46 -16.86
N ASP A 53 -9.83 7.67 -15.55
CA ASP A 53 -10.87 8.46 -14.89
C ASP A 53 -10.40 9.89 -14.58
N GLY A 54 -9.11 10.20 -14.83
CA GLY A 54 -8.52 11.51 -14.52
C GLY A 54 -8.52 11.84 -13.03
N THR A 55 -8.76 10.86 -12.16
CA THR A 55 -8.87 11.06 -10.71
C THR A 55 -7.51 11.38 -10.10
N GLU A 56 -7.41 12.52 -9.42
CA GLU A 56 -6.18 12.91 -8.71
C GLU A 56 -5.89 11.94 -7.56
N PHE A 57 -4.65 11.46 -7.51
CA PHE A 57 -4.21 10.52 -6.48
C PHE A 57 -3.76 11.29 -5.23
N TRP A 58 -4.56 11.22 -4.18
CA TRP A 58 -4.22 11.79 -2.87
C TRP A 58 -3.48 10.74 -2.02
N TRP A 59 -2.22 11.03 -1.70
CA TRP A 59 -1.36 10.16 -0.88
C TRP A 59 -1.83 10.10 0.59
N THR A 60 -2.48 11.16 1.04
CA THR A 60 -3.16 11.29 2.32
C THR A 60 -4.66 11.15 2.11
N ARG A 61 -5.37 10.60 3.09
CA ARG A 61 -6.84 10.69 3.15
C ARG A 61 -7.18 12.13 3.51
N GLU A 62 -6.91 13.08 2.62
CA GLU A 62 -7.59 14.35 2.68
C GLU A 62 -9.01 14.05 2.24
N GLU A 63 -9.87 14.04 3.26
CA GLU A 63 -11.31 14.02 3.15
C GLU A 63 -11.68 15.07 2.11
N THR A 64 -12.12 14.63 0.93
CA THR A 64 -12.67 15.51 -0.10
C THR A 64 -13.95 16.12 0.47
N LYS A 65 -13.79 17.20 1.25
CA LYS A 65 -14.86 18.10 1.63
C LYS A 65 -15.17 18.96 0.41
N MET A 66 -16.08 18.46 -0.41
CA MET A 66 -17.00 19.25 -1.22
C MET A 66 -18.33 18.51 -1.03
N VAL A 67 -19.32 19.01 -0.30
CA VAL A 67 -20.01 20.32 -0.31
C VAL A 67 -20.54 20.61 1.10
#